data_AF-A0A940LC47-F1
#
_entry.id   AF-A0A940LC47-F1
#
_cell.length_a   1.000
_cell.length_b   1.000
_cell.length_c   1.000
_cell.angle_alpha   90.00
_cell.angle_beta   90.00
_cell.angle_gamma   90.00
#
_symmetry.space_group_name_H-M   'P 1'
#
loop_
_entity.id
_entity.type
_entity.pdbx_description
1 polymer ?
#
loop_
_entity_poly.entity_id
_entity_poly.type
_entity_poly.pdbx_seq_one_letter_code
_entity_poly.pdbx_strand_id
1 'polypeptide(L)'
;MTKIHIKEFTGYGKKDWLQFLRLQRTMVFDICFPKHTVEHFDDRDAIFIEYFIASCIGQDLSSIAEDFMYTAPAVDEVGEFNFIVITRNFKKLAAVLSFISNGFNIWSDPTPRFFDYALSFPDRLADDEPIECSLLMHVCEQFSSGSDKDQN
;
A
#
# COMPACT_ATOMS: atom_id res chain seq x y z
N MET A 1 -17.31 3.18 -9.66
CA MET A 1 -15.98 3.13 -9.06
C MET A 1 -15.47 4.54 -8.88
N THR A 2 -14.94 4.88 -7.70
CA THR A 2 -14.30 6.18 -7.43
C THR A 2 -12.80 5.96 -7.35
N LYS A 3 -12.03 6.65 -8.21
CA LYS A 3 -10.56 6.63 -8.17
C LYS A 3 -10.06 7.61 -7.11
N ILE A 4 -9.10 7.19 -6.28
CA ILE A 4 -8.55 7.92 -5.15
C ILE A 4 -7.02 7.90 -5.26
N HIS A 5 -6.43 9.02 -5.68
CA HIS A 5 -4.99 9.21 -5.62
C HIS A 5 -4.60 9.66 -4.21
N ILE A 6 -3.96 8.78 -3.43
CA ILE A 6 -3.75 9.00 -1.99
C ILE A 6 -3.06 10.34 -1.67
N LYS A 7 -2.12 10.78 -2.51
CA LYS A 7 -1.38 12.05 -2.34
C LYS A 7 -2.25 13.30 -2.43
N GLU A 8 -3.38 13.26 -3.12
CA GLU A 8 -4.29 14.40 -3.22
C GLU A 8 -5.03 14.68 -1.89
N PHE A 9 -4.97 13.72 -0.97
CA PHE A 9 -5.67 13.75 0.32
C PHE A 9 -4.70 13.80 1.51
N THR A 10 -3.46 14.24 1.30
CA THR A 10 -2.54 14.53 2.40
C THR A 10 -3.12 15.61 3.30
N GLY A 11 -3.07 15.40 4.61
CA GLY A 11 -3.70 16.26 5.62
C GLY A 11 -5.16 15.88 5.94
N TYR A 12 -5.82 15.00 5.18
CA TYR A 12 -7.17 14.55 5.52
C TYR A 12 -7.17 13.68 6.77
N GLY A 13 -7.94 14.10 7.78
CA GLY A 13 -8.21 13.29 8.95
C GLY A 13 -9.29 12.24 8.70
N LYS A 14 -9.50 11.36 9.68
CA LYS A 14 -10.53 10.30 9.62
C LYS A 14 -11.94 10.85 9.37
N LYS A 15 -12.25 12.04 9.90
CA LYS A 15 -13.57 12.68 9.71
C LYS A 15 -13.76 13.17 8.28
N ASP A 16 -12.73 13.79 7.71
CA ASP A 16 -12.74 14.33 6.35
C ASP A 16 -12.89 13.19 5.34
N TRP A 17 -12.13 12.10 5.54
CA TRP A 17 -12.27 10.87 4.75
C TRP A 17 -13.65 10.25 4.86
N LEU A 18 -14.21 10.12 6.07
CA LEU A 18 -15.53 9.54 6.24
C LEU A 18 -16.61 10.39 5.55
N GLN A 19 -16.48 11.71 5.60
CA GLN A 19 -17.38 12.62 4.88
C GLN A 19 -17.23 12.44 3.37
N PHE A 20 -15.99 12.44 2.86
CA PHE A 20 -15.70 12.21 1.45
C PHE A 20 -16.31 10.89 0.94
N LEU A 21 -16.09 9.78 1.65
CA LEU A 21 -16.60 8.45 1.27
C LEU A 21 -18.14 8.41 1.27
N ARG A 22 -18.80 9.06 2.24
CA ARG A 22 -20.27 9.11 2.32
C ARG A 22 -20.92 9.91 1.21
N LEU A 23 -20.19 10.85 0.60
CA LEU A 23 -20.65 11.60 -0.56
C LEU A 23 -20.57 10.75 -1.85
N GLN A 24 -19.79 9.68 -1.84
CA GLN A 24 -19.68 8.78 -2.99
C GLN A 24 -20.95 7.94 -3.12
N ARG A 25 -21.46 7.81 -4.35
CA ARG A 25 -22.63 6.97 -4.67
C ARG A 25 -22.25 5.51 -4.97
N THR A 26 -21.04 5.11 -4.59
CA THR A 26 -20.46 3.80 -4.91
C THR A 26 -19.78 3.22 -3.67
N MET A 27 -19.63 1.91 -3.67
CA MET A 27 -18.90 1.14 -2.65
C MET A 27 -17.59 0.58 -3.20
N VAL A 28 -17.25 0.90 -4.46
CA VAL A 28 -16.07 0.41 -5.17
C VAL A 28 -15.08 1.55 -5.31
N PHE A 29 -13.92 1.42 -4.69
CA PHE A 29 -12.87 2.43 -4.65
C PHE A 29 -11.61 1.86 -5.29
N ASP A 30 -11.02 2.62 -6.20
CA ASP A 30 -9.71 2.32 -6.79
C ASP A 30 -8.69 3.24 -6.08
N ILE A 31 -7.91 2.67 -5.18
CA ILE A 31 -6.96 3.40 -4.33
C ILE A 31 -5.58 3.32 -4.98
N CYS A 32 -5.08 4.46 -5.42
CA CYS A 32 -3.88 4.56 -6.22
C CYS A 32 -2.74 5.11 -5.37
N PHE A 33 -1.67 4.33 -5.31
CA PHE A 33 -0.45 4.65 -4.58
C PHE A 33 0.74 4.64 -5.55
N PRO A 34 1.48 5.74 -5.69
CA PRO A 34 2.53 5.84 -6.71
C PRO A 34 3.75 4.99 -6.37
N LYS A 35 4.32 4.36 -7.41
CA LYS A 35 5.64 3.74 -7.43
C LYS A 35 6.61 4.67 -8.15
N HIS A 36 7.73 5.00 -7.51
CA HIS A 36 8.73 5.89 -8.08
C HIS A 36 10.02 5.15 -8.46
N THR A 37 10.27 4.00 -7.86
CA THR A 37 11.50 3.24 -8.06
C THR A 37 11.53 2.49 -9.39
N VAL A 38 12.73 2.23 -9.91
CA VAL A 38 13.00 1.46 -11.13
C VAL A 38 14.26 0.59 -10.95
N GLU A 39 14.17 -0.72 -11.21
CA GLU A 39 15.21 -1.75 -10.95
C GLU A 39 16.63 -1.43 -11.45
N HIS A 40 16.77 -0.60 -12.48
CA HIS A 40 18.07 -0.25 -13.06
C HIS A 40 18.60 1.13 -12.68
N PHE A 41 17.79 1.94 -11.99
CA PHE A 41 18.15 3.32 -11.62
C PHE A 41 18.22 3.52 -10.10
N ASP A 42 17.44 2.75 -9.34
CA ASP A 42 17.29 2.94 -7.91
C ASP A 42 17.97 1.84 -7.09
N ASP A 43 18.19 2.14 -5.82
CA ASP A 43 18.70 1.20 -4.84
C ASP A 43 17.72 0.02 -4.66
N ARG A 44 18.25 -1.19 -4.52
CA ARG A 44 17.46 -2.39 -4.20
C ARG A 44 16.65 -2.19 -2.92
N ASP A 45 17.23 -1.52 -1.93
CA ASP A 45 16.54 -1.24 -0.67
C ASP A 45 15.35 -0.28 -0.90
N ALA A 46 15.46 0.67 -1.82
CA ALA A 46 14.35 1.57 -2.15
C ALA A 46 13.20 0.81 -2.82
N ILE A 47 13.51 -0.09 -3.75
CA ILE A 47 12.53 -0.97 -4.41
C ILE A 47 11.87 -1.89 -3.39
N PHE A 48 12.68 -2.52 -2.52
CA PHE A 48 12.20 -3.33 -1.41
C PHE A 48 11.18 -2.57 -0.56
N ILE A 49 11.53 -1.35 -0.12
CA ILE A 49 10.67 -0.53 0.73
C ILE A 49 9.34 -0.19 0.05
N GLU A 50 9.34 0.21 -1.23
CA GLU A 50 8.10 0.56 -1.92
C GLU A 50 7.15 -0.64 -2.07
N TYR A 51 7.65 -1.79 -2.52
CA TYR A 51 6.82 -3.00 -2.64
C TYR A 51 6.37 -3.54 -1.28
N PHE A 52 7.20 -3.41 -0.24
CA PHE A 52 6.87 -3.86 1.12
C PHE A 52 5.76 -3.00 1.72
N ILE A 53 5.88 -1.68 1.58
CA ILE A 53 4.84 -0.73 1.99
C ILE A 53 3.55 -0.97 1.21
N ALA A 54 3.63 -1.18 -0.12
CA ALA A 54 2.46 -1.49 -0.94
C ALA A 54 1.76 -2.79 -0.47
N SER A 55 2.54 -3.81 -0.09
CA SER A 55 2.02 -5.06 0.47
C SER A 55 1.30 -4.84 1.81
N CYS A 56 1.89 -4.07 2.71
CA CYS A 56 1.28 -3.70 4.00
C CYS A 56 -0.02 -2.92 3.81
N ILE A 57 -0.04 -1.95 2.89
CA ILE A 57 -1.25 -1.18 2.53
C ILE A 57 -2.33 -2.12 1.98
N GLY A 58 -1.94 -3.02 1.09
CA GLY A 58 -2.83 -4.02 0.50
C GLY A 58 -3.49 -4.90 1.56
N GLN A 59 -2.74 -5.40 2.54
CA GLN A 59 -3.30 -6.19 3.65
C GLN A 59 -4.28 -5.37 4.50
N ASP A 60 -3.93 -4.13 4.86
CA ASP A 60 -4.82 -3.30 5.67
C ASP A 60 -6.13 -3.01 4.93
N LEU A 61 -6.08 -2.82 3.60
CA LEU A 61 -7.25 -2.60 2.75
C LEU A 61 -8.09 -3.86 2.54
N SER A 62 -7.46 -5.02 2.31
CA SER A 62 -8.17 -6.29 2.15
C SER A 62 -8.92 -6.70 3.42
N SER A 63 -8.33 -6.49 4.61
CA SER A 63 -8.92 -6.85 5.90
C SER A 63 -10.25 -6.13 6.22
N ILE A 64 -10.54 -5.04 5.49
CA ILE A 64 -11.76 -4.24 5.64
C ILE A 64 -12.68 -4.31 4.41
N ALA A 65 -12.26 -5.04 3.39
CA ALA A 65 -12.97 -5.20 2.13
C ALA A 65 -13.99 -6.35 2.22
N GLU A 66 -15.09 -6.20 1.49
CA GLU A 66 -15.95 -7.31 1.08
C GLU A 66 -15.32 -8.07 -0.10
N ASP A 67 -14.62 -7.34 -0.97
CA ASP A 67 -13.87 -7.89 -2.09
C ASP A 67 -12.66 -6.99 -2.39
N PHE A 68 -11.53 -7.60 -2.74
CA PHE A 68 -10.24 -6.95 -2.88
C PHE A 68 -9.49 -7.46 -4.11
N MET A 69 -8.97 -6.54 -4.91
CA MET A 69 -8.08 -6.85 -6.02
C MET A 69 -6.95 -5.82 -6.04
N TYR A 70 -5.81 -6.20 -6.60
CA TYR A 70 -4.74 -5.24 -6.82
C TYR A 70 -4.06 -5.45 -8.16
N THR A 71 -3.42 -4.38 -8.62
CA THR A 71 -2.45 -4.42 -9.72
C THR A 71 -1.22 -3.65 -9.29
N ALA A 72 -0.07 -4.05 -9.82
CA ALA A 72 1.18 -3.36 -9.60
C ALA A 72 1.87 -3.11 -10.94
N PRO A 73 2.59 -1.98 -11.07
CA PRO A 73 3.47 -1.75 -12.20
C PRO A 73 4.65 -2.72 -12.16
N ALA A 74 5.27 -2.91 -13.31
CA ALA A 74 6.50 -3.69 -13.41
C ALA A 74 7.64 -3.05 -12.61
N VAL A 75 8.62 -3.86 -12.20
CA VAL A 75 9.76 -3.42 -11.38
C VAL A 75 10.63 -2.39 -12.10
N ASP A 76 10.67 -2.44 -13.43
CA ASP A 76 11.42 -1.57 -14.33
C ASP A 76 10.63 -0.33 -14.80
N GLU A 77 9.40 -0.14 -14.33
CA GLU A 77 8.54 0.98 -14.73
C GLU A 77 8.06 1.81 -13.54
N VAL A 78 8.01 3.14 -13.71
CA VAL A 78 7.24 4.01 -12.81
C VAL A 78 5.74 3.81 -13.04
N GLY A 79 4.93 3.98 -12.00
CA GLY A 79 3.49 3.77 -12.14
C GLY A 79 2.70 3.91 -10.85
N GLU A 80 1.56 3.23 -10.76
CA GLU A 80 0.70 3.22 -9.58
C GLU A 80 0.41 1.77 -9.17
N PHE A 81 0.65 1.45 -7.90
CA PHE A 81 -0.05 0.34 -7.25
C PHE A 81 -1.52 0.73 -7.15
N ASN A 82 -2.41 -0.09 -7.70
CA ASN A 82 -3.85 0.14 -7.64
C ASN A 82 -4.50 -0.94 -6.81
N PHE A 83 -5.26 -0.53 -5.80
CA PHE A 83 -6.01 -1.43 -4.91
C PHE A 83 -7.50 -1.16 -5.09
N ILE A 84 -8.21 -2.12 -5.68
CA ILE A 84 -9.66 -2.06 -5.84
C ILE A 84 -10.29 -2.65 -4.58
N VAL A 85 -11.00 -1.81 -3.83
CA VAL A 85 -11.66 -2.15 -2.57
C VAL A 85 -13.16 -2.01 -2.74
N ILE A 86 -13.89 -3.10 -2.54
CA ILE A 86 -15.34 -3.08 -2.40
C ILE A 86 -15.66 -3.14 -0.91
N THR A 87 -16.31 -2.13 -0.34
CA THR A 87 -16.68 -2.17 1.09
C THR A 87 -17.85 -1.26 1.42
N ARG A 88 -18.73 -1.71 2.31
CA ARG A 88 -19.74 -0.87 2.98
C ARG A 88 -19.20 -0.21 4.25
N ASN A 89 -18.03 -0.63 4.75
CA ASN A 89 -17.49 -0.17 6.02
C ASN A 89 -16.66 1.11 5.88
N PHE A 90 -17.33 2.20 5.50
CA PHE A 90 -16.66 3.50 5.29
C PHE A 90 -15.94 4.04 6.52
N LYS A 91 -16.35 3.63 7.74
CA LYS A 91 -15.64 4.03 8.96
C LYS A 91 -14.25 3.40 9.05
N LYS A 92 -14.14 2.10 8.77
CA LYS A 92 -12.85 1.41 8.73
C LYS A 92 -12.01 1.90 7.55
N LEU A 93 -12.61 2.03 6.36
CA LEU A 93 -11.92 2.56 5.19
C LEU A 93 -11.37 3.98 5.43
N ALA A 94 -12.16 4.88 6.01
CA ALA A 94 -11.69 6.22 6.35
C ALA A 94 -10.52 6.21 7.35
N ALA A 95 -10.49 5.24 8.27
CA ALA A 95 -9.40 5.12 9.22
C ALA A 95 -8.10 4.69 8.54
N VAL A 96 -8.17 3.71 7.63
CA VAL A 96 -7.03 3.23 6.84
C VAL A 96 -6.54 4.31 5.87
N LEU A 97 -7.44 4.91 5.09
CA LEU A 97 -7.08 5.98 4.14
C LEU A 97 -6.47 7.20 4.84
N SER A 98 -6.98 7.60 5.99
CA SER A 98 -6.40 8.69 6.78
C SER A 98 -5.00 8.36 7.29
N PHE A 99 -4.75 7.09 7.64
CA PHE A 99 -3.42 6.68 8.08
C PHE A 99 -2.43 6.69 6.91
N ILE A 100 -2.81 6.11 5.77
CA ILE A 100 -1.95 6.02 4.57
C ILE A 100 -1.70 7.41 3.97
N SER A 101 -2.72 8.27 3.82
CA SER A 101 -2.56 9.59 3.18
C SER A 101 -1.70 10.57 3.98
N ASN A 102 -1.53 10.32 5.27
CA ASN A 102 -0.63 11.06 6.16
C ASN A 102 0.64 10.26 6.51
N GLY A 103 0.85 9.11 5.85
CA GLY A 103 1.99 8.23 6.11
C GLY A 103 3.29 8.73 5.51
N PHE A 104 3.24 9.74 4.62
CA PHE A 104 4.37 10.19 3.80
C PHE A 104 4.66 11.68 3.99
N ASN A 105 5.92 12.06 3.82
CA ASN A 105 6.35 13.46 3.83
C ASN A 105 6.14 14.12 2.43
N ILE A 106 6.52 15.38 2.30
CA ILE A 106 6.41 16.14 1.03
C ILE A 106 7.29 15.60 -0.10
N TRP A 107 8.29 14.78 0.22
CA TRP A 107 9.20 14.13 -0.72
C TRP A 107 8.75 12.73 -1.11
N SER A 108 7.61 12.27 -0.57
CA SER A 108 7.06 10.92 -0.75
C SER A 108 7.80 9.82 0.02
N ASP A 109 8.69 10.17 0.94
CA ASP A 109 9.27 9.17 1.85
C ASP A 109 8.28 8.85 2.96
N PRO A 110 8.23 7.59 3.43
CA PRO A 110 7.44 7.25 4.60
C PRO A 110 7.93 8.03 5.83
N THR A 111 6.99 8.57 6.60
CA THR A 111 7.28 9.13 7.92
C THR A 111 7.77 8.02 8.86
N PRO A 112 8.61 8.31 9.87
CA PRO A 112 9.13 7.29 10.77
C PRO A 112 8.03 6.44 11.41
N ARG A 113 6.93 7.07 11.85
CA ARG A 113 5.77 6.37 12.42
C ARG A 113 5.12 5.39 11.44
N PHE A 114 4.97 5.80 10.18
CA PHE A 114 4.37 4.95 9.16
C PHE A 114 5.31 3.82 8.75
N PHE A 115 6.61 4.11 8.67
CA PHE A 115 7.64 3.12 8.40
C PHE A 115 7.72 2.05 9.49
N ASP A 116 7.78 2.46 10.78
CA ASP A 116 7.76 1.53 11.92
C ASP A 116 6.51 0.64 11.91
N TYR A 117 5.35 1.22 11.59
CA TYR A 117 4.11 0.47 11.43
C TYR A 117 4.20 -0.55 10.29
N ALA A 118 4.74 -0.15 9.13
CA ALA A 118 4.92 -1.05 8.00
C ALA A 118 5.90 -2.18 8.36
N LEU A 119 7.01 -1.90 9.07
CA LEU A 119 7.96 -2.91 9.51
C LEU A 119 7.35 -3.92 10.48
N SER A 120 6.38 -3.50 11.30
CA SER A 120 5.62 -4.41 12.17
C SER A 120 4.61 -5.29 11.43
N PHE A 121 4.43 -5.11 10.11
CA PHE A 121 3.47 -5.84 9.31
C PHE A 121 3.50 -7.37 9.53
N PRO A 122 4.66 -8.05 9.49
CA PRO A 122 4.72 -9.49 9.72
C PRO A 122 4.21 -9.89 11.12
N ASP A 123 4.49 -9.07 12.15
CA ASP A 123 4.07 -9.32 13.52
C ASP A 123 2.55 -9.09 13.74
N ARG A 124 1.89 -8.37 12.81
CA ARG A 124 0.45 -8.09 12.87
C ARG A 124 -0.40 -9.17 12.19
N LEU A 125 0.21 -10.07 11.44
CA LEU A 125 -0.47 -11.20 10.81
C LEU A 125 -0.66 -12.32 11.85
N ALA A 126 -1.83 -12.96 11.84
CA ALA A 126 -1.97 -14.22 12.56
C ALA A 126 -1.13 -15.31 11.87
N ASP A 127 -0.70 -16.34 12.62
CA ASP A 127 0.21 -17.39 12.12
C ASP A 127 -0.26 -18.06 10.80
N ASP A 128 -1.57 -18.14 10.57
CA ASP A 128 -2.19 -18.75 9.38
C ASP A 128 -2.87 -17.72 8.44
N GLU A 129 -2.69 -16.43 8.66
CA GLU A 129 -3.31 -15.40 7.84
C GLU A 129 -2.56 -15.26 6.50
N PRO A 130 -3.24 -15.44 5.35
CA PRO A 130 -2.60 -15.27 4.06
C PRO A 130 -2.23 -13.81 3.82
N ILE A 131 -1.06 -13.59 3.21
CA ILE A 131 -0.67 -12.28 2.68
C ILE A 131 -1.41 -12.08 1.35
N GLU A 132 -2.38 -11.17 1.34
CA GLU A 132 -3.23 -10.91 0.17
C GLU A 132 -2.42 -10.40 -1.02
N CYS A 133 -1.41 -9.57 -0.76
CA CYS A 133 -0.47 -9.07 -1.75
C CYS A 133 0.81 -9.93 -1.86
N SER A 134 0.69 -11.25 -1.77
CA SER A 134 1.82 -12.18 -1.78
C SER A 134 2.77 -12.02 -2.98
N LEU A 135 2.30 -11.64 -4.17
CA LEU A 135 3.18 -11.37 -5.31
C LEU A 135 4.03 -10.12 -5.10
N LEU A 136 3.51 -9.09 -4.43
CA LEU A 136 4.31 -7.92 -4.07
C LEU A 136 5.39 -8.29 -3.06
N MET A 137 5.04 -9.13 -2.07
CA MET A 137 6.01 -9.69 -1.12
C MET A 137 7.08 -10.54 -1.80
N HIS A 138 6.69 -11.34 -2.80
CA HIS A 138 7.65 -12.10 -3.60
C HIS A 138 8.64 -11.18 -4.33
N VAL A 139 8.18 -10.04 -4.85
CA VAL A 139 9.07 -9.01 -5.40
C VAL A 139 9.99 -8.45 -4.30
N CYS A 140 9.47 -8.10 -3.12
CA CYS A 140 10.30 -7.67 -1.98
C CYS A 140 11.43 -8.66 -1.69
N GLU A 141 11.13 -9.95 -1.62
CA GLU A 141 12.13 -10.99 -1.33
C GLU A 141 13.27 -10.99 -2.35
N GLN A 142 12.99 -10.72 -3.62
CA GLN A 142 14.01 -10.60 -4.66
C GLN A 142 14.97 -9.43 -4.43
N PHE A 143 14.49 -8.36 -3.78
CA PHE A 143 15.27 -7.15 -3.51
C PHE A 143 15.82 -7.05 -2.09
N SER A 144 15.41 -7.93 -1.18
CA SER A 144 16.01 -8.01 0.16
C SER A 144 17.48 -8.40 0.07
N SER A 145 18.33 -7.74 0.86
CA SER A 145 19.78 -7.97 0.91
C SER A 145 20.07 -9.36 1.50
N GLY A 146 19.98 -10.38 0.65
CA GLY A 146 20.09 -11.77 1.07
C GLY A 146 19.70 -12.80 0.02
N SER A 147 20.27 -12.73 -1.18
CA SER A 147 20.52 -13.96 -1.95
C SER A 147 21.85 -13.84 -2.68
N ASP A 148 22.92 -14.13 -1.95
CA ASP A 148 24.12 -14.76 -2.53
C ASP A 148 23.66 -15.96 -3.37
N LYS A 149 23.48 -15.74 -4.66
CA LYS A 149 23.44 -16.80 -5.68
C LYS A 149 24.72 -16.79 -6.52
N ASP A 150 25.83 -16.36 -5.93
CA ASP A 150 27.17 -16.64 -6.41
C ASP A 150 27.76 -17.85 -5.66
N GLN A 151 27.06 -19.00 -5.72
CA GLN A 151 27.67 -20.32 -5.52
C GLN A 151 26.99 -21.37 -6.42
N ASN A 152 27.40 -21.42 -7.68
CA ASN A 152 27.81 -22.64 -8.40
C ASN A 152 28.32 -22.33 -9.80
#